data_AF-A0A1I7Z7B7-F1
#
_entry.id   AF-A0A1I7Z7B7-F1
#
_cell.length_a   1.000
_cell.length_b   1.000
_cell.length_c   1.000
_cell.angle_alpha   90.00
_cell.angle_beta   90.00
_cell.angle_gamma   90.00
#
_symmetry.space_group_name_H-M   'P 1'
#
loop_
_entity.id
_entity.type
_entity.pdbx_description
1 polymer ?
#
loop_
_entity_poly.entity_id
_entity_poly.type
_entity_poly.pdbx_seq_one_letter_code
_entity_poly.pdbx_strand_id
1 'polypeptide(L)'
;MVGIEPIDLAAPRSADSMDEKRETRRARDYLCRLHEVRSWLAQCLPEGCEVPPVLELEQNLSNGVLLARLGHGFAPKEVPLNKIYDIDQKKYHSVGKVYSHTDNIMHWRRAMLSVQFPEVRRPMVTYRNPSSPSDRDPRDGGHLRG
;
A
#
# COMPACT_ATOMS: atom_id res chain seq x y z
N MET A 1 -39.73 -3.61 -2.31
CA MET A 1 -39.28 -5.01 -2.48
C MET A 1 -38.43 -5.02 -3.74
N VAL A 2 -37.11 -4.95 -3.61
CA VAL A 2 -36.22 -4.94 -4.79
C VAL A 2 -36.17 -6.37 -5.30
N GLY A 3 -36.76 -6.60 -6.48
CA GLY A 3 -36.76 -7.90 -7.12
C GLY A 3 -35.33 -8.33 -7.41
N ILE A 4 -34.94 -9.49 -6.89
CA ILE A 4 -33.68 -10.13 -7.26
C ILE A 4 -33.90 -10.67 -8.67
N GLU A 5 -33.29 -10.02 -9.65
CA GLU A 5 -33.25 -10.48 -11.04
C GLU A 5 -32.71 -11.92 -11.07
N PRO A 6 -33.35 -12.84 -11.82
CA PRO A 6 -32.90 -14.23 -11.90
C PRO A 6 -31.50 -14.28 -12.52
N ILE A 7 -30.58 -14.97 -11.83
CA ILE A 7 -29.22 -15.20 -12.33
C ILE A 7 -29.33 -16.05 -13.60
N ASP A 8 -29.12 -15.41 -14.76
CA ASP A 8 -29.03 -16.10 -16.04
C ASP A 8 -27.78 -17.00 -16.04
N LEU A 9 -28.02 -18.29 -15.81
CA LEU A 9 -27.02 -19.36 -15.78
C LEU A 9 -26.54 -19.76 -17.20
N ALA A 10 -27.12 -19.20 -18.26
CA ALA A 10 -26.90 -19.61 -19.65
C ALA A 10 -26.14 -18.59 -20.52
N ALA A 11 -25.78 -17.41 -19.99
CA ALA A 11 -24.82 -16.56 -20.67
C ALA A 11 -23.46 -17.32 -20.72
N PRO A 12 -22.83 -17.49 -21.90
CA PRO A 12 -21.47 -17.99 -21.94
C PRO A 12 -20.66 -17.12 -20.99
N ARG A 13 -20.00 -17.73 -20.01
CA ARG A 13 -19.09 -17.04 -19.10
C ARG A 13 -17.87 -16.65 -19.92
N SER A 14 -18.04 -15.63 -20.77
CA SER A 14 -17.00 -15.07 -21.62
C SER A 14 -15.82 -14.72 -20.73
N ALA A 15 -14.60 -14.97 -21.20
CA ALA A 15 -13.38 -14.59 -20.48
C ALA A 15 -13.46 -13.12 -20.01
N ASP A 16 -14.03 -12.25 -20.84
CA ASP A 16 -14.27 -10.83 -20.54
C ASP A 16 -15.15 -10.61 -19.28
N SER A 17 -16.22 -11.38 -19.08
CA SER A 17 -17.08 -11.28 -17.88
C SER A 17 -16.36 -11.77 -16.61
N MET A 18 -15.46 -12.74 -16.76
CA MET A 18 -14.66 -13.25 -15.65
C MET A 18 -13.55 -12.26 -15.26
N ASP A 19 -12.93 -11.60 -16.24
CA ASP A 19 -11.93 -10.56 -16.03
C ASP A 19 -12.55 -9.29 -15.42
N GLU A 20 -13.74 -8.88 -15.86
CA GLU A 20 -14.49 -7.76 -15.28
C GLU A 20 -14.85 -8.00 -13.80
N LYS A 21 -15.33 -9.21 -13.47
CA LYS A 21 -15.61 -9.62 -12.07
C LYS A 21 -14.35 -9.62 -11.22
N ARG A 22 -13.22 -10.06 -11.79
CA ARG A 22 -11.92 -10.06 -11.11
C ARG A 22 -11.45 -8.64 -10.82
N GLU A 23 -11.59 -7.73 -11.77
CA GLU A 23 -11.18 -6.33 -11.60
C GLU A 23 -12.09 -5.60 -10.60
N THR A 24 -13.40 -5.82 -10.68
CA THR A 24 -14.37 -5.30 -9.70
C THR A 24 -14.03 -5.75 -8.28
N ARG A 25 -13.69 -7.03 -8.11
CA ARG A 25 -13.28 -7.56 -6.81
C ARG A 25 -12.00 -6.89 -6.30
N ARG A 26 -11.00 -6.69 -7.17
CA ARG A 26 -9.74 -6.00 -6.79
C ARG A 26 -9.99 -4.57 -6.32
N ALA A 27 -10.78 -3.81 -7.07
CA ALA A 27 -11.12 -2.44 -6.72
C ALA A 27 -11.84 -2.37 -5.36
N ARG A 28 -12.82 -3.27 -5.14
CA ARG A 28 -13.52 -3.37 -3.85
C ARG A 28 -12.58 -3.72 -2.70
N ASP A 29 -11.77 -4.76 -2.88
CA ASP A 29 -10.85 -5.21 -1.82
C ASP A 29 -9.85 -4.10 -1.46
N TYR A 30 -9.37 -3.34 -2.44
CA TYR A 30 -8.52 -2.17 -2.23
C TYR A 30 -9.22 -1.05 -1.44
N LEU A 31 -10.47 -0.71 -1.78
CA LEU A 31 -11.24 0.28 -1.03
C LEU A 31 -11.48 -0.16 0.43
N CYS A 32 -11.74 -1.44 0.66
CA CYS A 32 -11.82 -1.99 2.01
C CYS A 32 -10.50 -1.80 2.78
N ARG A 33 -9.34 -2.08 2.15
CA ARG A 33 -8.03 -1.84 2.78
C ARG A 33 -7.80 -0.37 3.09
N LEU A 34 -8.15 0.54 2.18
CA LEU A 34 -8.04 1.98 2.45
C LEU A 34 -8.93 2.40 3.63
N HIS A 35 -10.14 1.85 3.73
CA HIS A 35 -11.03 2.12 4.86
C HIS A 35 -10.47 1.58 6.20
N GLU A 36 -9.89 0.38 6.19
CA GLU A 36 -9.19 -0.19 7.34
C GLU A 36 -8.03 0.71 7.79
N VAL A 37 -7.19 1.15 6.85
CA VAL A 37 -6.07 2.06 7.12
C VAL A 37 -6.56 3.40 7.66
N ARG A 38 -7.61 3.98 7.07
CA ARG A 38 -8.23 5.22 7.57
C ARG A 38 -8.67 5.07 9.02
N SER A 39 -9.38 3.98 9.30
CA SER A 39 -9.93 3.69 10.64
C SER A 39 -8.81 3.47 11.66
N TRP A 40 -7.71 2.84 11.25
CA TRP A 40 -6.52 2.66 12.08
C TRP A 40 -5.82 4.00 12.34
N LEU A 41 -5.60 4.82 11.32
CA LEU A 41 -5.00 6.15 11.47
C LEU A 41 -5.80 7.03 12.42
N ALA A 42 -7.13 7.00 12.34
CA ALA A 42 -8.01 7.77 13.22
C ALA A 42 -7.89 7.34 14.69
N GLN A 43 -7.54 6.08 14.96
CA GLN A 43 -7.32 5.57 16.33
C GLN A 43 -5.91 5.86 16.84
N CYS A 44 -4.91 5.89 15.96
CA CYS A 44 -3.52 6.10 16.36
C CYS A 44 -3.13 7.59 16.49
N LEU A 45 -3.82 8.48 15.78
CA LEU A 45 -3.54 9.91 15.81
C LEU A 45 -4.19 10.57 17.04
N PRO A 46 -3.61 11.65 17.59
CA PRO A 46 -4.14 12.33 18.76
C PRO A 46 -5.53 12.94 18.49
N GLU A 47 -6.33 13.08 19.56
CA GLU A 47 -7.66 13.67 19.53
C GLU A 47 -7.65 15.03 18.82
N GLY A 48 -8.52 15.19 17.81
CA GLY A 48 -8.61 16.41 16.98
C GLY A 48 -7.78 16.38 15.68
N CYS A 49 -7.03 15.32 15.40
CA CYS A 49 -6.42 15.13 14.09
C CYS A 49 -7.46 14.60 13.09
N GLU A 50 -7.92 15.45 12.18
CA GLU A 50 -8.86 15.04 11.14
C GLU A 50 -8.19 14.12 10.11
N VAL A 51 -8.79 12.94 9.90
CA VAL A 51 -8.38 11.99 8.86
C VAL A 51 -9.31 12.15 7.66
N PRO A 52 -8.78 12.41 6.45
CA PRO A 52 -9.57 12.71 5.26
C PRO A 52 -10.38 11.48 4.80
N PRO A 53 -11.44 11.70 3.98
CA PRO A 53 -12.23 10.62 3.40
C PRO A 53 -11.38 9.57 2.66
N VAL A 54 -11.89 8.34 2.56
CA VAL A 54 -11.16 7.21 1.94
C VAL A 54 -10.65 7.54 0.53
N LEU A 55 -11.45 8.27 -0.26
CA LEU A 55 -11.11 8.66 -1.64
C LEU A 55 -9.96 9.67 -1.73
N GLU A 56 -9.75 10.44 -0.67
CA GLU A 56 -8.71 11.48 -0.60
C GLU A 56 -7.51 11.03 0.25
N LEU A 57 -7.62 9.87 0.89
CA LEU A 57 -6.64 9.39 1.87
C LEU A 57 -5.25 9.26 1.28
N GLU A 58 -5.13 8.63 0.11
CA GLU A 58 -3.82 8.43 -0.53
C GLU A 58 -3.17 9.75 -0.93
N GLN A 59 -3.98 10.65 -1.48
CA GLN A 59 -3.53 11.97 -1.88
C GLN A 59 -3.04 12.76 -0.66
N ASN A 60 -3.75 12.67 0.47
CA ASN A 60 -3.32 13.31 1.71
C ASN A 60 -2.07 12.65 2.32
N LEU A 61 -2.00 11.32 2.35
CA LEU A 61 -0.81 10.59 2.82
C LEU A 61 0.44 10.90 1.98
N SER A 62 0.26 11.31 0.72
CA SER A 62 1.35 11.66 -0.18
C SER A 62 2.20 12.85 0.30
N ASN A 63 1.65 13.75 1.12
CA ASN A 63 2.37 14.89 1.70
C ASN A 63 3.19 14.51 2.96
N GLY A 64 2.97 13.29 3.48
CA GLY A 64 3.68 12.72 4.62
C GLY A 64 3.36 13.32 5.99
N VAL A 65 2.50 14.34 6.10
CA VAL A 65 2.22 15.03 7.37
C VAL A 65 1.56 14.09 8.37
N LEU A 66 0.51 13.36 7.96
CA LEU A 66 -0.15 12.36 8.81
C LEU A 66 0.80 11.23 9.22
N LEU A 67 1.67 10.78 8.30
CA LEU A 67 2.67 9.75 8.58
C LEU A 67 3.71 10.23 9.60
N ALA A 68 4.17 11.48 9.48
CA ALA A 68 5.11 12.07 10.41
C ALA A 68 4.48 12.25 11.81
N ARG A 69 3.21 12.69 11.89
CA ARG A 69 2.45 12.76 13.15
C ARG A 69 2.32 11.39 13.81
N LEU A 70 2.01 10.37 13.03
CA LEU A 70 1.97 8.98 13.51
C LEU A 70 3.36 8.54 14.02
N GLY A 71 4.42 8.84 13.27
CA GLY A 71 5.81 8.60 13.66
C GLY A 71 6.19 9.26 14.98
N HIS A 72 5.72 10.48 15.22
CA HIS A 72 5.90 11.16 16.49
C HIS A 72 5.24 10.41 17.66
N GLY A 73 4.08 9.80 17.43
CA GLY A 73 3.34 9.06 18.46
C GLY A 73 4.12 7.87 19.05
N PHE A 74 4.90 7.15 18.24
CA PHE A 74 5.65 5.98 18.71
C PHE A 74 7.18 6.20 18.80
N ALA A 75 7.75 7.17 18.09
CA ALA A 75 9.17 7.50 18.14
C ALA A 75 9.38 9.04 18.15
N PRO A 76 8.99 9.74 19.23
CA PRO A 76 9.02 11.20 19.30
C PRO A 76 10.44 11.79 19.19
N LYS A 77 11.48 10.99 19.51
CA LYS A 77 12.89 11.37 19.35
C LYS A 77 13.31 11.46 17.87
N GLU A 78 12.79 10.56 17.03
CA GLU A 78 13.12 10.50 15.60
C GLU A 78 12.31 11.53 14.79
N VAL A 79 11.06 11.76 15.20
CA VAL A 79 10.15 12.72 14.56
C VAL A 79 9.64 13.75 15.56
N PRO A 80 10.45 14.75 15.91
CA PRO A 80 9.96 15.91 16.66
C PRO A 80 8.92 16.69 15.86
N LEU A 81 7.84 17.17 16.51
CA LEU A 81 6.77 17.93 15.84
C LEU A 81 7.28 19.19 15.13
N ASN A 82 8.32 19.84 15.68
CA ASN A 82 8.93 21.04 15.09
C ASN A 82 9.69 20.78 13.78
N LYS A 83 10.03 19.52 13.47
CA LYS A 83 10.67 19.12 12.21
C LYS A 83 9.67 18.73 11.12
N ILE A 84 8.39 18.60 11.46
CA ILE A 84 7.35 18.26 10.48
C ILE A 84 7.10 19.50 9.62
N TYR A 85 7.36 19.37 8.32
CA TYR A 85 7.08 20.42 7.35
C TYR A 85 5.58 20.54 7.12
N ASP A 86 5.09 21.79 7.13
CA ASP A 86 3.68 22.13 6.87
C ASP A 86 2.71 21.31 7.73
N ILE A 87 2.91 21.33 9.05
CA ILE A 87 2.13 20.54 10.00
C ILE A 87 0.62 20.80 9.88
N ASP A 88 0.21 22.02 9.52
CA ASP A 88 -1.18 22.43 9.31
C ASP A 88 -1.69 22.18 7.89
N GLN A 89 -0.84 21.65 7.00
CA GLN A 89 -1.12 21.41 5.58
C GLN A 89 -1.54 22.69 4.80
N LYS A 90 -1.29 23.89 5.30
CA LYS A 90 -1.74 25.16 4.66
C LYS A 90 -1.08 25.37 3.29
N LYS A 91 0.20 25.00 3.16
CA LYS A 91 0.91 25.10 1.88
C LYS A 91 0.46 24.02 0.92
N TYR A 92 0.22 22.82 1.43
CA TYR A 92 -0.34 21.73 0.66
C TYR A 92 -1.71 22.09 0.05
N HIS A 93 -2.60 22.75 0.79
CA HIS A 93 -3.92 23.15 0.28
C HIS A 93 -3.86 24.32 -0.71
N SER A 94 -2.84 25.19 -0.61
CA SER A 94 -2.74 26.39 -1.47
C SER A 94 -1.93 26.16 -2.75
N VAL A 95 -0.82 25.43 -2.66
CA VAL A 95 0.14 25.24 -3.77
C VAL A 95 0.26 23.77 -4.19
N GLY A 96 -0.21 22.84 -3.35
CA GLY A 96 -0.06 21.41 -3.57
C GLY A 96 1.24 20.84 -2.98
N LYS A 97 1.56 19.61 -3.37
CA LYS A 97 2.74 18.89 -2.88
C LYS A 97 4.02 19.45 -3.47
N VAL A 98 4.88 19.97 -2.60
CA VAL A 98 6.27 20.36 -2.92
C VAL A 98 7.29 19.37 -2.38
N TYR A 99 8.52 19.39 -2.93
CA TYR A 99 9.60 18.47 -2.53
C TYR A 99 9.85 18.42 -1.02
N SER A 100 9.77 19.54 -0.31
CA SER A 100 9.95 19.56 1.16
C SER A 100 8.99 18.64 1.93
N HIS A 101 7.84 18.27 1.36
CA HIS A 101 6.93 17.29 1.96
C HIS A 101 7.52 15.87 1.98
N THR A 102 8.48 15.55 1.11
CA THR A 102 9.13 14.23 1.13
C THR A 102 9.95 14.03 2.41
N ASP A 103 10.41 15.10 3.06
CA ASP A 103 11.12 15.01 4.34
C ASP A 103 10.23 14.41 5.42
N ASN A 104 8.94 14.74 5.44
CA ASN A 104 7.96 14.16 6.37
C ASN A 104 7.88 12.63 6.22
N ILE A 105 7.90 12.12 4.99
CA ILE A 105 7.89 10.68 4.70
C ILE A 105 9.19 10.04 5.21
N MET A 106 10.33 10.70 5.00
CA MET A 106 11.63 10.20 5.46
C MET A 106 11.72 10.17 6.98
N HIS A 107 11.15 11.15 7.68
CA HIS A 107 11.01 11.16 9.13
C HIS A 107 10.22 9.94 9.62
N TRP A 108 9.05 9.69 9.07
CA TRP A 108 8.25 8.51 9.41
C TRP A 108 9.01 7.20 9.12
N ARG A 109 9.70 7.09 7.98
CA ARG A 109 10.49 5.90 7.66
C ARG A 109 11.59 5.65 8.69
N ARG A 110 12.30 6.69 9.14
CA ARG A 110 13.32 6.58 10.21
C ARG A 110 12.71 6.12 11.53
N ALA A 111 11.53 6.63 11.88
CA ALA A 111 10.77 6.16 13.03
C ALA A 111 10.45 4.65 12.93
N MET A 112 9.95 4.19 11.78
CA MET A 112 9.66 2.78 11.55
C MET A 112 10.90 1.87 11.69
N LEU A 113 12.06 2.36 11.22
CA LEU A 113 13.33 1.64 11.38
C LEU A 113 13.80 1.60 12.84
N SER A 114 13.57 2.66 13.62
CA SER A 114 14.00 2.71 15.02
C SER A 114 13.21 1.76 15.92
N VAL A 115 11.93 1.50 15.61
CA VAL A 115 11.11 0.48 16.28
C VAL A 115 11.36 -0.94 15.76
N GLN A 116 12.40 -1.14 14.95
CA GLN A 116 12.78 -2.44 14.36
C GLN A 116 11.64 -3.08 13.55
N PHE A 117 10.78 -2.25 12.93
CA PHE A 117 9.77 -2.80 12.03
C PHE A 117 10.50 -3.54 10.90
N PRO A 118 10.20 -4.83 10.65
CA PRO A 118 10.92 -5.59 9.63
C PRO A 118 10.79 -4.88 8.29
N GLU A 119 11.91 -4.66 7.61
CA GLU A 119 11.85 -4.21 6.22
C GLU A 119 11.06 -5.27 5.43
N VAL A 120 9.84 -4.92 5.04
CA VAL A 120 9.02 -5.80 4.19
C VAL A 120 9.77 -5.96 2.89
N ARG A 121 10.43 -7.11 2.75
CA ARG A 121 11.13 -7.49 1.52
C ARG A 121 10.06 -7.62 0.45
N ARG A 122 9.99 -6.67 -0.49
CA ARG A 122 9.30 -6.94 -1.76
C ARG A 122 9.98 -8.19 -2.33
N PRO A 123 9.25 -9.29 -2.61
CA PRO A 123 9.84 -10.36 -3.38
C PRO A 123 10.27 -9.73 -4.71
N MET A 124 11.57 -9.55 -4.87
CA MET A 124 12.14 -9.26 -6.17
C MET A 124 11.68 -10.40 -7.05
N VAL A 125 10.85 -10.11 -8.05
CA VAL A 125 10.53 -11.07 -9.09
C VAL A 125 11.83 -11.25 -9.88
N THR A 126 12.70 -12.13 -9.40
CA THR A 126 13.73 -12.71 -10.25
C THR A 126 12.95 -13.48 -11.29
N TYR A 127 12.89 -12.93 -12.51
CA TYR A 127 12.53 -13.74 -13.66
C TYR A 127 13.48 -14.93 -13.65
N ARG A 128 12.95 -16.10 -13.29
CA ARG A 128 13.66 -17.37 -13.34
C ARG A 128 13.99 -17.59 -14.82
N ASN A 129 15.20 -17.22 -15.24
CA ASN A 129 15.69 -17.48 -16.58
C ASN A 129 15.93 -18.99 -16.66
N PRO A 130 15.14 -19.75 -17.45
CA PRO A 130 15.33 -21.20 -17.55
C PRO A 130 16.65 -21.58 -18.24
N SER A 131 17.40 -20.59 -18.77
CA SER A 131 18.65 -20.80 -19.48
C SER A 131 19.90 -20.73 -18.60
N SER A 132 19.77 -20.53 -17.28
CA SER A 132 20.92 -20.54 -16.36
C SER A 132 21.45 -21.97 -16.16
N PRO A 133 22.72 -22.28 -16.51
CA PRO A 133 23.26 -23.64 -16.44
C PRO A 133 23.41 -24.20 -15.02
N SER A 134 23.22 -23.37 -13.99
CA SER A 134 23.40 -23.71 -12.57
C SER A 134 22.21 -24.46 -11.95
N ASP A 135 21.07 -24.54 -12.65
CA ASP A 135 19.84 -25.16 -12.13
C ASP A 135 19.50 -26.51 -12.81
N ARG A 136 20.47 -27.17 -13.47
CA ARG A 136 20.26 -28.55 -13.95
C ARG A 136 20.22 -29.52 -12.77
N ASP A 137 19.08 -30.19 -12.60
CA ASP A 137 18.91 -31.29 -11.63
C ASP A 137 19.97 -32.37 -11.92
N PRO A 138 20.80 -32.76 -10.94
CA PRO A 138 21.85 -33.77 -11.14
C PRO A 138 21.31 -35.16 -11.54
N ARG A 139 19.98 -35.35 -11.60
CA ARG A 139 19.34 -36.58 -12.06
C ARG A 139 19.13 -36.70 -13.56
N ASP A 140 19.45 -35.67 -14.35
CA ASP A 140 19.25 -35.69 -15.81
C ASP A 140 20.41 -36.34 -16.60
N GLY A 141 21.32 -37.03 -15.90
CA GLY A 141 22.45 -37.74 -16.49
C GLY A 141 22.36 -39.24 -16.28
N GLY A 142 21.82 -39.99 -17.24
CA GLY A 142 22.08 -41.43 -17.32
C GLY A 142 20.97 -42.29 -17.93
N HIS A 143 20.81 -42.26 -19.26
CA HIS A 143 20.38 -43.45 -19.98
C HIS A 143 21.23 -43.59 -21.25
N LEU A 144 22.43 -44.15 -21.08
CA LEU A 144 23.21 -44.70 -22.17
C LEU A 144 22.47 -45.96 -22.66
N ARG A 145 21.89 -45.89 -23.87
CA ARG A 145 21.42 -47.07 -24.59
C ARG A 145 22.62 -47.93 -24.97
N GLY A 146 22.63 -49.17 -24.48
CA GLY A 146 23.20 -50.31 -25.21
C GLY A 146 22.17 -50.89 -26.17
#